data_AF-A0A975PEI4-F1
#
_entry.id   AF-A0A975PEI4-F1
#
_cell.length_a   1.000
_cell.length_b   1.000
_cell.length_c   1.000
_cell.angle_alpha   90.00
_cell.angle_beta   90.00
_cell.angle_gamma   90.00
#
_symmetry.space_group_name_H-M   'P 1'
#
loop_
_entity.id
_entity.type
_entity.pdbx_description
1 polymer ?
#
loop_
_entity_poly.entity_id
_entity_poly.type
_entity_poly.pdbx_seq_one_letter_code
_entity_poly.pdbx_strand_id
1 'polypeptide(L)'
;MNQAHYSIHPATLREICNDDEAAERKIAQLESVGESGDAERISWLRIAGRLVEAEALGWSTLITREGATGAHQVMQPLPFGAVAASLRLAHVLHWMERYSEAEVLFLAALTSAETEANKNKASNAALTMVAFAQQHIGKMYFDQGRFIDALACFHKALAIRQELKSPMDQIESTLQALETTKALMS
;
A
#
# COMPACT_ATOMS: atom_id res chain seq x y z
N MET A 1 -14.17 -5.31 24.74
CA MET A 1 -13.97 -4.11 23.89
C MET A 1 -13.90 -4.59 22.44
N ASN A 2 -14.56 -3.89 21.52
CA ASN A 2 -14.51 -4.23 20.09
C ASN A 2 -13.10 -4.01 19.55
N GLN A 3 -12.63 -4.92 18.69
CA GLN A 3 -11.37 -4.74 17.96
C GLN A 3 -11.57 -3.75 16.81
N ALA A 4 -10.51 -3.02 16.46
CA ALA A 4 -10.54 -2.12 15.31
C ALA A 4 -10.63 -2.93 14.01
N HIS A 5 -11.60 -2.60 13.17
CA HIS A 5 -11.79 -3.22 11.85
C HIS A 5 -12.01 -2.15 10.79
N TYR A 6 -11.53 -2.41 9.58
CA TYR A 6 -11.80 -1.61 8.41
C TYR A 6 -12.37 -2.48 7.30
N SER A 7 -13.05 -1.85 6.35
CA SER A 7 -13.52 -2.47 5.11
C SER A 7 -13.11 -1.63 3.90
N ILE A 8 -13.22 -2.17 2.70
CA ILE A 8 -12.96 -1.41 1.47
C ILE A 8 -14.26 -0.79 0.98
N HIS A 9 -14.30 0.54 0.89
CA HIS A 9 -15.47 1.25 0.39
C HIS A 9 -15.68 0.92 -1.10
N PRO A 10 -16.89 0.48 -1.51
CA PRO A 10 -17.10 -0.10 -2.83
C PRO A 10 -16.94 0.87 -4.01
N ALA A 11 -17.17 2.16 -3.79
CA ALA A 11 -17.08 3.17 -4.84
C ALA A 11 -15.70 3.84 -4.92
N THR A 12 -15.02 4.01 -3.79
CA THR A 12 -13.73 4.72 -3.74
C THR A 12 -12.55 3.78 -3.62
N LEU A 13 -12.78 2.49 -3.34
CA LEU A 13 -11.76 1.47 -3.12
C LEU A 13 -10.78 1.78 -1.97
N ARG A 14 -11.06 2.80 -1.16
CA ARG A 14 -10.29 3.17 0.03
C ARG A 14 -10.78 2.41 1.26
N GLU A 15 -9.87 2.13 2.17
CA GLU A 15 -10.23 1.63 3.50
C GLU A 15 -11.14 2.64 4.24
N ILE A 16 -12.13 2.14 4.97
CA ILE A 16 -13.01 2.91 5.85
C ILE A 16 -13.08 2.21 7.21
N CYS A 17 -12.90 2.98 8.29
CA CYS A 17 -13.02 2.49 9.64
C CYS A 17 -14.48 2.47 10.08
N ASN A 18 -14.88 1.42 10.81
CA ASN A 18 -16.23 1.30 11.35
C ASN A 18 -16.36 1.89 12.77
N ASP A 19 -15.23 2.12 13.46
CA ASP A 19 -15.17 2.57 14.86
C ASP A 19 -13.87 3.35 15.09
N ASP A 20 -13.96 4.67 15.06
CA ASP A 20 -12.83 5.59 15.22
C ASP A 20 -12.18 5.46 16.60
N GLU A 21 -12.95 5.21 17.66
CA GLU A 21 -12.39 5.03 18.99
C GLU A 21 -11.57 3.74 19.09
N ALA A 22 -12.02 2.67 18.42
CA ALA A 22 -11.25 1.43 18.34
C ALA A 22 -9.96 1.63 17.55
N ALA A 23 -10.00 2.39 16.46
CA ALA A 23 -8.81 2.76 15.70
C ALA A 23 -7.81 3.55 16.57
N GLU A 24 -8.26 4.56 17.32
CA GLU A 24 -7.39 5.33 18.19
C GLU A 24 -6.77 4.49 19.32
N ARG A 25 -7.53 3.58 19.92
CA ARG A 25 -6.98 2.61 20.89
C ARG A 25 -5.90 1.72 20.26
N LYS A 26 -6.12 1.26 19.02
CA LYS A 26 -5.16 0.44 18.28
C LYS A 26 -3.89 1.24 17.94
N ILE A 27 -4.02 2.50 17.54
CA ILE A 27 -2.88 3.40 17.28
C ILE A 27 -2.06 3.60 18.56
N ALA A 28 -2.69 3.91 19.68
CA ALA A 28 -2.01 4.09 20.97
C ALA A 28 -1.31 2.80 21.45
N GLN A 29 -1.95 1.64 21.24
CA GLN A 29 -1.32 0.35 21.52
C GLN A 29 -0.06 0.16 20.67
N LEU A 30 -0.13 0.39 19.36
CA LEU A 30 1.01 0.22 18.45
C LEU A 30 2.14 1.20 18.74
N GLU A 31 1.81 2.43 19.16
CA GLU A 31 2.79 3.40 19.64
C GLU A 31 3.55 2.89 20.87
N SER A 32 2.85 2.28 21.84
CA SER A 32 3.50 1.69 23.02
C SER A 32 4.41 0.50 22.69
N VAL A 33 4.18 -0.17 21.55
CA VAL A 33 5.01 -1.27 21.02
C VAL A 33 6.29 -0.75 20.34
N GLY A 34 6.31 0.52 19.92
CA GLY A 34 7.46 1.16 19.26
C GLY A 34 7.72 0.64 17.84
N GLU A 35 8.98 0.63 17.42
CA GLU A 35 9.40 0.36 16.03
C GLU A 35 8.81 -0.94 15.42
N SER A 36 8.61 -1.96 16.25
CA SER A 36 8.03 -3.23 15.79
C SER A 36 6.54 -3.11 15.42
N GLY A 37 5.84 -2.10 15.94
CA GLY A 37 4.44 -1.78 15.66
C GLY A 37 4.24 -0.73 14.55
N ASP A 38 5.28 0.00 14.15
CA ASP A 38 5.17 1.14 13.23
C ASP A 38 4.59 0.75 11.86
N ALA A 39 4.92 -0.43 11.38
CA ALA A 39 4.37 -0.96 10.13
C ALA A 39 2.84 -1.05 10.16
N GLU A 40 2.24 -1.48 11.27
CA GLU A 40 0.80 -1.50 11.40
C GLU A 40 0.26 -0.10 11.76
N ARG A 41 1.02 0.67 12.56
CA ARG A 41 0.61 1.99 13.06
C ARG A 41 0.41 2.98 11.92
N ILE A 42 1.32 3.02 10.95
CA ILE A 42 1.19 3.89 9.78
C ILE A 42 -0.11 3.59 9.02
N SER A 43 -0.48 2.32 8.87
CA SER A 43 -1.74 1.94 8.20
C SER A 43 -2.96 2.43 8.97
N TRP A 44 -2.97 2.28 10.30
CA TRP A 44 -4.08 2.75 11.14
C TRP A 44 -4.15 4.27 11.23
N LEU A 45 -3.02 4.97 11.33
CA LEU A 45 -2.96 6.43 11.24
C LEU A 45 -3.56 6.92 9.92
N ARG A 46 -3.22 6.24 8.80
CA ARG A 46 -3.81 6.55 7.49
C ARG A 46 -5.32 6.35 7.48
N ILE A 47 -5.80 5.18 7.94
CA ILE A 47 -7.22 4.83 7.99
C ILE A 47 -8.03 5.80 8.86
N ALA A 48 -7.46 6.26 9.98
CA ALA A 48 -8.06 7.25 10.87
C ALA A 48 -7.95 8.70 10.36
N GLY A 49 -7.36 8.93 9.17
CA GLY A 49 -7.20 10.27 8.59
C GLY A 49 -6.07 11.11 9.23
N ARG A 50 -5.27 10.55 10.13
CA ARG A 50 -4.07 11.18 10.72
C ARG A 50 -2.88 11.14 9.75
N LEU A 51 -3.11 11.68 8.54
CA LEU A 51 -2.21 11.51 7.39
C LEU A 51 -0.84 12.16 7.59
N VAL A 52 -0.78 13.32 8.27
CA VAL A 52 0.50 14.00 8.57
C VAL A 52 1.38 13.15 9.47
N GLU A 53 0.79 12.49 10.48
CA GLU A 53 1.53 11.60 11.38
C GLU A 53 1.93 10.29 10.68
N ALA A 54 1.04 9.74 9.85
CA ALA A 54 1.33 8.58 9.02
C ALA A 54 2.50 8.86 8.06
N GLU A 55 2.57 10.05 7.46
CA GLU A 55 3.65 10.46 6.57
C GLU A 55 4.96 10.61 7.34
N ALA A 56 4.97 11.31 8.47
CA ALA A 56 6.16 11.50 9.29
C ALA A 56 6.77 10.14 9.71
N LEU A 57 5.92 9.23 10.20
CA LEU A 57 6.35 7.88 10.59
C LEU A 57 6.78 7.04 9.38
N GLY A 58 6.10 7.19 8.24
CA GLY A 58 6.45 6.54 6.98
C GLY A 58 7.84 6.94 6.47
N TRP A 59 8.17 8.24 6.46
CA TRP A 59 9.50 8.73 6.10
C TRP A 59 10.56 8.24 7.08
N SER A 60 10.30 8.33 8.39
CA SER A 60 11.22 7.81 9.41
C SER A 60 11.53 6.34 9.19
N THR A 61 10.49 5.52 8.96
CA THR A 61 10.66 4.08 8.70
C THR A 61 11.44 3.83 7.40
N LEU A 62 11.18 4.60 6.34
CA LEU A 62 11.88 4.45 5.07
C LEU A 62 13.38 4.78 5.20
N ILE A 63 13.72 5.83 5.96
CA ILE A 63 15.11 6.22 6.25
C ILE A 63 15.81 5.13 7.06
N THR A 64 15.18 4.61 8.12
CA THR A 64 15.75 3.51 8.94
C THR A 64 15.99 2.23 8.12
N ARG A 65 15.24 2.04 7.02
CA ARG A 65 15.43 0.92 6.09
C ARG A 65 16.37 1.23 4.94
N GLU A 66 17.11 2.34 5.00
CA GLU A 66 18.06 2.80 3.98
C GLU A 66 17.39 3.07 2.62
N GLY A 67 16.07 3.27 2.60
CA GLY A 67 15.30 3.58 1.40
C GLY A 67 15.25 5.07 1.05
N ALA A 68 15.73 5.94 1.94
CA ALA A 68 15.82 7.37 1.73
C ALA A 68 16.94 7.99 2.57
N THR A 69 17.57 9.06 2.09
CA THR A 69 18.58 9.84 2.85
C THR A 69 17.97 10.98 3.66
N GLY A 70 16.69 11.25 3.44
CA GLY A 70 15.89 12.28 4.09
C GLY A 70 14.47 12.27 3.53
N ALA A 71 13.59 13.08 4.11
CA ALA A 71 12.26 13.27 3.56
C ALA A 71 12.38 13.73 2.10
N HIS A 72 11.60 13.12 1.20
CA HIS A 72 11.57 13.39 -0.24
C HIS A 72 12.86 13.02 -1.00
N GLN A 73 13.80 12.32 -0.37
CA GLN A 73 15.07 11.89 -0.98
C GLN A 73 15.15 10.37 -1.07
N VAL A 74 14.29 9.79 -1.92
CA VAL A 74 14.20 8.34 -2.13
C VAL A 74 15.45 7.80 -2.80
N MET A 75 16.02 6.72 -2.26
CA MET A 75 17.18 6.03 -2.84
C MET A 75 16.83 5.33 -4.15
N GLN A 76 17.73 5.43 -5.14
CA GLN A 76 17.60 4.75 -6.43
C GLN A 76 18.91 4.03 -6.78
N PRO A 77 18.91 2.69 -6.98
CA PRO A 77 17.76 1.81 -6.82
C PRO A 77 17.31 1.69 -5.36
N LEU A 78 16.01 1.51 -5.13
CA LEU A 78 15.48 1.26 -3.79
C LEU A 78 15.95 -0.13 -3.29
N PRO A 79 16.57 -0.24 -2.10
CA PRO A 79 16.93 -1.54 -1.52
C PRO A 79 15.69 -2.42 -1.31
N PHE A 80 15.80 -3.74 -1.57
CA PHE A 80 14.65 -4.64 -1.41
C PHE A 80 14.09 -4.65 0.03
N GLY A 81 14.97 -4.52 1.04
CA GLY A 81 14.57 -4.39 2.45
C GLY A 81 13.73 -3.14 2.77
N ALA A 82 13.75 -2.12 1.91
CA ALA A 82 13.00 -0.89 2.03
C ALA A 82 11.66 -0.90 1.27
N VAL A 83 11.41 -1.91 0.42
CA VAL A 83 10.20 -2.00 -0.44
C VAL A 83 8.93 -1.88 0.40
N ALA A 84 8.81 -2.63 1.48
CA ALA A 84 7.62 -2.62 2.32
C ALA A 84 7.39 -1.26 3.03
N ALA A 85 8.47 -0.53 3.35
CA ALA A 85 8.36 0.82 3.91
C ALA A 85 7.90 1.82 2.85
N SER A 86 8.50 1.75 1.65
CA SER A 86 8.16 2.59 0.51
C SER A 86 6.69 2.44 0.10
N LEU A 87 6.21 1.20 -0.08
CA LEU A 87 4.81 0.92 -0.44
C LEU A 87 3.82 1.51 0.56
N ARG A 88 4.16 1.50 1.85
CA ARG A 88 3.29 2.00 2.90
C ARG A 88 3.24 3.53 2.90
N LEU A 89 4.40 4.19 2.80
CA LEU A 89 4.48 5.64 2.67
C LEU A 89 3.79 6.12 1.39
N ALA A 90 4.01 5.44 0.26
CA ALA A 90 3.33 5.75 -1.00
C ALA A 90 1.81 5.71 -0.85
N HIS A 91 1.27 4.73 -0.11
CA HIS A 91 -0.16 4.64 0.13
C HIS A 91 -0.67 5.78 1.06
N VAL A 92 0.15 6.28 1.98
CA VAL A 92 -0.19 7.50 2.74
C VAL A 92 -0.25 8.71 1.83
N LEU A 93 0.78 8.93 1.00
CA LEU A 93 0.82 10.06 0.05
C LEU A 93 -0.31 10.00 -0.97
N HIS A 94 -0.69 8.81 -1.40
CA HIS A 94 -1.88 8.56 -2.22
C HIS A 94 -3.15 9.05 -1.53
N TRP A 95 -3.37 8.73 -0.26
CA TRP A 95 -4.53 9.23 0.49
C TRP A 95 -4.53 10.74 0.69
N MET A 96 -3.35 11.37 0.70
CA MET A 96 -3.18 12.83 0.69
C MET A 96 -3.35 13.44 -0.71
N GLU A 97 -3.69 12.64 -1.73
CA GLU A 97 -3.84 13.05 -3.13
C GLU A 97 -2.54 13.61 -3.74
N ARG A 98 -1.39 13.34 -3.12
CA ARG A 98 -0.05 13.68 -3.61
C ARG A 98 0.43 12.60 -4.58
N TYR A 99 -0.33 12.41 -5.67
CA TYR A 99 -0.19 11.29 -6.60
C TYR A 99 1.21 11.20 -7.22
N SER A 100 1.81 12.33 -7.61
CA SER A 100 3.15 12.33 -8.21
C SER A 100 4.23 11.82 -7.25
N GLU A 101 4.12 12.12 -5.96
CA GLU A 101 5.07 11.65 -4.95
C GLU A 101 4.82 10.18 -4.58
N ALA A 102 3.55 9.79 -4.49
CA ALA A 102 3.16 8.39 -4.30
C ALA A 102 3.67 7.51 -5.45
N GLU A 103 3.53 7.97 -6.69
CA GLU A 103 3.96 7.27 -7.90
C GLU A 103 5.46 6.99 -7.90
N VAL A 104 6.30 7.97 -7.52
CA VAL A 104 7.76 7.78 -7.40
C VAL A 104 8.09 6.63 -6.44
N LEU A 105 7.47 6.59 -5.26
CA LEU A 105 7.72 5.55 -4.26
C LEU A 105 7.16 4.18 -4.70
N PHE A 106 5.94 4.15 -5.25
CA PHE A 106 5.32 2.93 -5.74
C PHE A 106 6.13 2.30 -6.87
N LEU A 107 6.57 3.08 -7.85
CA LEU A 107 7.35 2.58 -8.98
C LEU A 107 8.74 2.11 -8.54
N ALA A 108 9.42 2.85 -7.65
CA ALA A 108 10.69 2.41 -7.08
C ALA A 108 10.56 1.07 -6.33
N ALA A 109 9.49 0.91 -5.56
CA ALA A 109 9.19 -0.32 -4.86
C ALA A 109 8.85 -1.47 -5.80
N LEU A 110 8.05 -1.21 -6.84
CA LEU A 110 7.70 -2.20 -7.86
C LEU A 110 8.95 -2.70 -8.60
N THR A 111 9.80 -1.80 -9.09
CA THR A 111 11.04 -2.16 -9.79
C THR A 111 11.98 -2.99 -8.91
N SER A 112 12.13 -2.62 -7.64
CA SER A 112 12.96 -3.38 -6.69
C SER A 112 12.37 -4.78 -6.43
N ALA A 113 11.06 -4.88 -6.22
CA ALA A 113 10.38 -6.14 -6.01
C ALA A 113 10.41 -7.06 -7.24
N GLU A 114 10.21 -6.52 -8.45
CA GLU A 114 10.32 -7.27 -9.71
C GLU A 114 11.74 -7.77 -9.95
N THR A 115 12.75 -6.92 -9.67
CA THR A 115 14.16 -7.32 -9.75
C THR A 115 14.47 -8.48 -8.81
N GLU A 116 13.98 -8.42 -7.56
CA GLU A 116 14.16 -9.51 -6.60
C GLU A 116 13.41 -10.78 -7.01
N ALA A 117 12.18 -10.66 -7.53
CA ALA A 117 11.39 -11.79 -8.00
C ALA A 117 12.02 -12.51 -9.20
N ASN A 118 12.78 -11.79 -10.03
CA ASN A 118 13.44 -12.38 -11.21
C ASN A 118 14.77 -13.09 -10.90
N LYS A 119 15.27 -13.04 -9.67
CA LYS A 119 16.49 -13.77 -9.28
C LYS A 119 16.23 -15.28 -9.26
N ASN A 120 17.27 -16.07 -9.57
CA ASN A 120 17.20 -17.53 -9.42
C ASN A 120 16.88 -17.87 -7.95
N LYS A 121 15.71 -18.49 -7.73
CA LYS A 121 14.99 -18.65 -6.44
C LYS A 121 14.14 -17.43 -6.05
N ALA A 122 13.21 -17.04 -6.93
CA ALA A 122 12.17 -16.07 -6.63
C ALA A 122 11.54 -16.35 -5.26
N SER A 123 11.59 -15.38 -4.36
CA SER A 123 10.88 -15.50 -3.09
C SER A 123 9.42 -15.15 -3.31
N ASN A 124 8.50 -15.98 -2.80
CA ASN A 124 7.07 -15.64 -2.73
C ASN A 124 6.84 -14.28 -2.06
N ALA A 125 7.75 -13.85 -1.17
CA ALA A 125 7.70 -12.52 -0.57
C ALA A 125 7.88 -11.39 -1.60
N ALA A 126 8.79 -11.54 -2.57
CA ALA A 126 8.99 -10.54 -3.62
C ALA A 126 7.76 -10.45 -4.53
N LEU A 127 7.22 -11.59 -4.97
CA LEU A 127 5.98 -11.63 -5.77
C LEU A 127 4.79 -11.04 -5.00
N THR A 128 4.69 -11.30 -3.69
CA THR A 128 3.66 -10.69 -2.83
C THR A 128 3.79 -9.15 -2.84
N MET A 129 5.01 -8.62 -2.77
CA MET A 129 5.24 -7.17 -2.86
C MET A 129 4.92 -6.60 -4.25
N VAL A 130 5.20 -7.33 -5.33
CA VAL A 130 4.78 -6.94 -6.70
C VAL A 130 3.26 -6.84 -6.78
N ALA A 131 2.53 -7.85 -6.29
CA ALA A 131 1.07 -7.82 -6.29
C ALA A 131 0.50 -6.68 -5.45
N PHE A 132 1.11 -6.39 -4.30
CA PHE A 132 0.73 -5.26 -3.46
C PHE A 132 0.97 -3.92 -4.17
N ALA A 133 2.14 -3.72 -4.76
CA ALA A 133 2.47 -2.52 -5.51
C ALA A 133 1.48 -2.29 -6.67
N GLN A 134 1.23 -3.32 -7.49
CA GLN A 134 0.28 -3.25 -8.59
C GLN A 134 -1.14 -2.92 -8.12
N GLN A 135 -1.61 -3.52 -7.02
CA GLN A 135 -2.93 -3.19 -6.47
C GLN A 135 -3.04 -1.70 -6.10
N HIS A 136 -2.05 -1.15 -5.41
CA HIS A 136 -2.15 0.23 -4.92
C HIS A 136 -1.83 1.28 -5.99
N ILE A 137 -0.94 0.98 -6.95
CA ILE A 137 -0.80 1.79 -8.17
C ILE A 137 -2.13 1.81 -8.93
N GLY A 138 -2.81 0.67 -9.05
CA GLY A 138 -4.13 0.59 -9.67
C GLY A 138 -5.16 1.49 -8.99
N LYS A 139 -5.23 1.48 -7.65
CA LYS A 139 -6.10 2.39 -6.87
C LYS A 139 -5.72 3.86 -7.06
N MET A 140 -4.43 4.16 -7.13
CA MET A 140 -3.94 5.53 -7.37
C MET A 140 -4.34 6.04 -8.76
N TYR A 141 -4.26 5.21 -9.80
CA TYR A 141 -4.75 5.56 -11.13
C TYR A 141 -6.28 5.65 -11.20
N PHE A 142 -6.98 4.78 -10.47
CA PHE A 142 -8.43 4.84 -10.33
C PHE A 142 -8.89 6.20 -9.78
N ASP A 143 -8.27 6.67 -8.69
CA ASP A 143 -8.58 7.98 -8.08
C ASP A 143 -8.30 9.16 -9.02
N GLN A 144 -7.40 8.99 -10.00
CA GLN A 144 -7.09 9.99 -11.02
C GLN A 144 -7.97 9.88 -12.28
N GLY A 145 -8.96 8.97 -12.31
CA GLY A 145 -9.80 8.71 -13.49
C GLY A 145 -9.07 7.99 -14.63
N ARG A 146 -7.83 7.52 -14.40
CA ARG A 146 -7.02 6.77 -15.38
C ARG A 146 -7.41 5.30 -15.38
N PHE A 147 -8.66 5.01 -15.74
CA PHE A 147 -9.25 3.68 -15.57
C PHE A 147 -8.58 2.58 -16.40
N ILE A 148 -8.08 2.88 -17.60
CA ILE A 148 -7.35 1.90 -18.43
C ILE A 148 -6.07 1.45 -17.72
N ASP A 149 -5.30 2.40 -17.18
CA ASP A 149 -4.08 2.11 -16.44
C ASP A 149 -4.38 1.36 -15.14
N ALA A 150 -5.45 1.77 -14.43
CA ALA A 150 -5.92 1.09 -13.23
C ALA A 150 -6.26 -0.39 -13.49
N LEU A 151 -7.03 -0.67 -14.55
CA LEU A 151 -7.36 -2.03 -14.95
C LEU A 151 -6.11 -2.86 -15.25
N ALA A 152 -5.14 -2.31 -15.97
CA ALA A 152 -3.91 -3.03 -16.28
C ALA A 152 -3.17 -3.44 -15.00
N CYS A 153 -3.08 -2.54 -14.02
CA CYS A 153 -2.48 -2.81 -12.72
C CYS A 153 -3.27 -3.87 -11.92
N PHE A 154 -4.60 -3.76 -11.85
CA PHE A 154 -5.42 -4.74 -11.12
C PHE A 154 -5.36 -6.15 -11.72
N HIS A 155 -5.32 -6.30 -13.04
CA HIS A 155 -5.15 -7.63 -13.67
C HIS A 155 -3.80 -8.25 -13.32
N LYS A 156 -2.71 -7.46 -13.32
CA LYS A 156 -1.38 -7.94 -12.88
C LYS A 156 -1.40 -8.38 -11.42
N ALA A 157 -2.01 -7.60 -10.53
CA ALA A 157 -2.15 -7.96 -9.12
C ALA A 157 -2.95 -9.26 -8.93
N LEU A 158 -4.07 -9.42 -9.66
CA LEU A 158 -4.91 -10.61 -9.58
C LEU A 158 -4.18 -11.87 -10.01
N ALA A 159 -3.47 -11.82 -11.14
CA ALA A 159 -2.73 -12.97 -11.67
C ALA A 159 -1.71 -13.49 -10.66
N ILE A 160 -0.93 -12.59 -10.04
CA ILE A 160 0.07 -12.97 -9.04
C ILE A 160 -0.61 -13.51 -7.76
N ARG A 161 -1.69 -12.88 -7.28
CA ARG A 161 -2.43 -13.36 -6.10
C ARG A 161 -3.01 -14.75 -6.30
N GLN A 162 -3.48 -15.06 -7.51
CA GLN A 162 -3.99 -16.39 -7.86
C GLN A 162 -2.86 -17.42 -7.91
N GLU A 163 -1.73 -17.09 -8.53
CA GLU A 163 -0.55 -17.96 -8.59
C GLU A 163 -0.01 -18.30 -7.18
N LEU A 164 0.06 -17.29 -6.31
CA LEU A 164 0.53 -17.43 -4.92
C LEU A 164 -0.51 -18.05 -3.97
N LYS A 165 -1.75 -18.25 -4.42
CA LYS A 165 -2.89 -18.64 -3.56
C LYS A 165 -3.01 -17.70 -2.35
N SER A 166 -2.94 -16.40 -2.60
CA SER A 166 -3.08 -15.36 -1.58
C SER A 166 -4.41 -15.48 -0.82
N PRO A 167 -4.49 -14.94 0.41
CA PRO A 167 -5.74 -14.87 1.17
C PRO A 167 -6.93 -14.35 0.35
N MET A 168 -8.11 -14.93 0.58
CA MET A 168 -9.29 -14.68 -0.26
C MET A 168 -9.74 -13.22 -0.22
N ASP A 169 -9.62 -12.56 0.93
CA ASP A 169 -9.88 -11.13 1.10
C ASP A 169 -9.06 -10.24 0.16
N GLN A 170 -7.80 -10.61 -0.11
CA GLN A 170 -6.95 -9.90 -1.07
C GLN A 170 -7.41 -10.13 -2.51
N ILE A 171 -7.84 -11.34 -2.85
CA ILE A 171 -8.37 -11.68 -4.18
C ILE A 171 -9.68 -10.92 -4.41
N GLU A 172 -10.60 -10.98 -3.45
CA GLU A 172 -11.89 -10.28 -3.49
C GLU A 172 -11.72 -8.77 -3.61
N SER A 173 -10.78 -8.17 -2.87
CA SER A 173 -10.49 -6.75 -2.99
C SER A 173 -10.01 -6.35 -4.40
N THR A 174 -9.23 -7.19 -5.09
CA THR A 174 -8.84 -6.92 -6.49
C THR A 174 -10.00 -7.11 -7.45
N LEU A 175 -10.83 -8.15 -7.25
CA LEU A 175 -12.00 -8.40 -8.09
C LEU A 175 -13.00 -7.24 -7.99
N GLN A 176 -13.28 -6.77 -6.77
CA GLN A 176 -14.09 -5.58 -6.52
C GLN A 176 -13.52 -4.35 -7.24
N ALA A 177 -12.20 -4.12 -7.14
CA ALA A 177 -11.56 -3.01 -7.84
C ALA A 177 -11.71 -3.09 -9.37
N LEU A 178 -11.57 -4.29 -9.95
CA LEU A 178 -11.81 -4.53 -11.38
C LEU A 178 -13.26 -4.25 -11.78
N GLU A 179 -14.22 -4.74 -11.00
CA GLU A 179 -15.64 -4.55 -11.25
C GLU A 179 -16.03 -3.07 -11.18
N THR A 180 -15.70 -2.39 -10.08
CA THR A 180 -15.96 -0.96 -9.88
C THR A 180 -15.34 -0.13 -11.00
N THR A 181 -14.09 -0.42 -11.40
CA THR A 181 -13.43 0.32 -12.48
C THR A 181 -14.12 0.11 -13.83
N LYS A 182 -14.54 -1.12 -14.16
CA LYS A 182 -15.26 -1.41 -15.41
C LYS A 182 -16.62 -0.70 -15.46
N ALA A 183 -17.34 -0.66 -14.34
CA ALA A 183 -18.64 0.00 -14.25
C ALA A 183 -18.56 1.52 -14.48
N LEU A 184 -17.43 2.17 -14.19
CA LEU A 184 -17.22 3.59 -14.47
C LEU A 184 -16.83 3.89 -15.92
N MET A 185 -16.51 2.85 -16.70
CA MET A 185 -16.14 2.97 -18.12
C MET A 185 -17.29 2.64 -19.08
N SER A 186 -18.41 2.12 -18.57
CA SER A 186 -19.62 1.76 -19.34
C SER A 186 -20.62 2.91 -19.39
#